data_AF-A0A9D7KUV4-F1
#
_entry.id   AF-A0A9D7KUV4-F1
#
_cell.length_a   1.000
_cell.length_b   1.000
_cell.length_c   1.000
_cell.angle_alpha   90.00
_cell.angle_beta   90.00
_cell.angle_gamma   90.00
#
_symmetry.space_group_name_H-M   'P 1'
#
loop_
_entity.id
_entity.type
_entity.pdbx_description
1 polymer ?
#
loop_
_entity_poly.entity_id
_entity_poly.type
_entity_poly.pdbx_seq_one_letter_code
_entity_poly.pdbx_strand_id
1 'polypeptide(L)'
;MKAILLISIVALTGNFTFSQFQDINWVFGDSIGLNFSTEPPSFFETSILTYETNACISDSIGNLLFYTNGGQIWNKNHTLMSNGSGLDIPGYSLGNVTQGAIIIPVPLNENIYYLIQKSYPYNYSVIDLNLEGSLGKVIEKNIQLQSGFNPYNQSQKMNLIKHGNGRDWWLVFPAYPLDGGADGFGNPLIIYLFLINPYTIQLNTTFEGVIYEEQNSITTPVNVNSLWMVQCLEWHMASQ
;
A
#
# COMPACT_ATOMS: atom_id res chain seq x y z
N MET A 1 14.60 -38.33 29.17
CA MET A 1 13.13 -38.13 29.11
C MET A 1 12.63 -36.81 29.72
N LYS A 2 13.21 -36.27 30.80
CA LYS A 2 12.75 -34.99 31.38
C LYS A 2 12.98 -33.75 30.48
N ALA A 3 14.06 -33.72 29.69
CA ALA A 3 14.35 -32.62 28.75
C ALA A 3 13.44 -32.62 27.50
N ILE A 4 12.98 -33.81 27.08
CA ILE A 4 12.07 -33.94 25.93
C ILE A 4 10.68 -33.39 26.29
N LEU A 5 10.23 -33.60 27.54
CA LEU A 5 8.97 -33.06 28.04
C LEU A 5 8.96 -31.52 28.09
N LEU A 6 10.12 -30.88 28.33
CA LEU A 6 10.24 -29.42 28.39
C LEU A 6 10.11 -28.76 27.01
N ILE A 7 10.64 -29.40 25.97
CA ILE A 7 10.55 -28.94 24.57
C ILE A 7 9.11 -29.06 24.06
N SER A 8 8.38 -30.08 24.50
CA SER A 8 6.96 -30.27 24.15
C SER A 8 6.02 -29.23 24.79
N ILE A 9 6.37 -28.70 25.97
CA ILE A 9 5.55 -27.70 26.68
C ILE A 9 5.68 -26.30 26.06
N VAL A 10 6.85 -25.95 25.50
CA VAL A 10 7.07 -24.68 24.79
C VAL A 10 6.34 -24.66 23.43
N ALA A 11 6.08 -25.81 22.82
CA ALA A 11 5.34 -25.93 21.57
C ALA A 11 3.80 -25.84 21.72
N LEU A 12 3.27 -25.85 22.95
CA LEU A 12 1.82 -25.89 23.24
C LEU A 12 1.25 -24.58 23.80
N THR A 13 2.08 -23.56 24.04
CA THR A 13 1.56 -22.20 24.23
C THR A 13 1.20 -21.66 22.86
N GLY A 14 -0.07 -21.82 22.47
CA GLY A 14 -0.62 -21.19 21.28
C GLY A 14 -0.26 -19.71 21.29
N ASN A 15 0.63 -19.31 20.38
CA ASN A 15 0.87 -17.91 20.13
C ASN A 15 -0.44 -17.34 19.60
N PHE A 16 -1.16 -16.61 20.44
CA PHE A 16 -2.23 -15.74 19.96
C PHE A 16 -1.55 -14.69 19.09
N THR A 17 -1.55 -14.92 17.77
CA THR A 17 -1.21 -13.88 16.81
C THR A 17 -2.42 -12.95 16.77
N PHE A 18 -2.31 -11.81 17.45
CA PHE A 18 -3.26 -10.73 17.24
C PHE A 18 -3.02 -10.19 15.84
N SER A 19 -4.05 -10.19 15.00
CA SER A 19 -4.04 -9.35 13.81
C SER A 19 -3.81 -7.91 14.26
N GLN A 20 -2.93 -7.19 13.58
CA GLN A 20 -2.69 -5.78 13.88
C GLN A 20 -3.97 -4.98 13.56
N PHE A 21 -4.42 -4.17 14.51
CA PHE A 21 -5.66 -3.38 14.40
C PHE A 21 -5.59 -2.22 13.40
N GLN A 22 -4.46 -2.07 12.71
CA GLN A 22 -4.19 -0.97 11.80
C GLN A 22 -5.15 -0.94 10.59
N ASP A 23 -5.74 -2.10 10.24
CA ASP A 23 -6.69 -2.26 9.13
C ASP A 23 -8.14 -2.49 9.59
N ILE A 24 -8.48 -2.15 10.85
CA ILE A 24 -9.82 -2.41 11.41
C ILE A 24 -10.92 -1.47 10.90
N ASN A 25 -10.55 -0.28 10.44
CA ASN A 25 -11.46 0.68 9.84
C ASN A 25 -11.32 0.63 8.33
N TRP A 26 -12.43 0.51 7.61
CA TRP A 26 -12.49 0.54 6.15
C TRP A 26 -13.29 1.79 5.73
N VAL A 27 -12.73 2.61 4.86
CA VAL A 27 -13.36 3.86 4.38
C VAL A 27 -13.38 3.90 2.86
N PHE A 28 -14.57 3.94 2.25
CA PHE A 28 -14.72 3.80 0.79
C PHE A 28 -16.05 4.38 0.28
N GLY A 29 -16.21 4.42 -1.05
CA GLY A 29 -17.47 4.76 -1.70
C GLY A 29 -17.90 6.21 -1.47
N ASP A 30 -19.18 6.39 -1.15
CA ASP A 30 -19.78 7.69 -0.83
C ASP A 30 -20.10 7.76 0.66
N SER A 31 -19.21 8.40 1.42
CA SER A 31 -19.40 8.71 2.84
C SER A 31 -19.50 7.48 3.76
N ILE A 32 -18.98 6.32 3.35
CA ILE A 32 -19.09 5.05 4.12
C ILE A 32 -17.82 4.77 4.91
N GLY A 33 -18.00 4.44 6.19
CA GLY A 33 -17.01 3.84 7.07
C GLY A 33 -17.56 2.58 7.74
N LEU A 34 -16.76 1.52 7.78
CA LEU A 34 -17.03 0.29 8.52
C LEU A 34 -15.91 0.03 9.52
N ASN A 35 -16.27 -0.29 10.76
CA ASN A 35 -15.33 -0.67 11.81
C ASN A 35 -15.61 -2.10 12.26
N PHE A 36 -14.59 -2.95 12.14
CA PHE A 36 -14.67 -4.39 12.39
C PHE A 36 -14.31 -4.78 13.84
N SER A 37 -14.37 -3.85 14.79
CA SER A 37 -14.14 -4.15 16.23
C SER A 37 -15.35 -4.78 16.92
N THR A 38 -16.51 -4.78 16.26
CA THR A 38 -17.76 -5.36 16.76
C THR A 38 -18.34 -6.38 15.77
N GLU A 39 -19.22 -7.24 16.27
CA GLU A 39 -20.02 -8.16 15.46
C GLU A 39 -21.53 -7.86 15.69
N PRO A 40 -22.27 -7.41 14.67
CA PRO A 40 -21.80 -7.06 13.32
C PRO A 40 -20.88 -5.82 13.30
N PRO A 41 -20.11 -5.58 12.22
CA PRO A 41 -19.30 -4.39 12.08
C PRO A 41 -20.12 -3.10 12.23
N SER A 42 -19.59 -2.13 12.96
CA SER A 42 -20.26 -0.86 13.20
C SER A 42 -20.06 0.10 12.02
N PHE A 43 -21.12 0.80 11.63
CA PHE A 43 -21.09 1.84 10.62
C PHE A 43 -20.73 3.21 11.22
N PHE A 44 -20.01 4.03 10.46
CA PHE A 44 -19.82 5.45 10.74
C PHE A 44 -19.79 6.26 9.43
N GLU A 45 -20.22 7.52 9.50
CA GLU A 45 -20.17 8.43 8.35
C GLU A 45 -18.76 8.96 8.12
N THR A 46 -18.39 9.14 6.87
CA THR A 46 -17.11 9.77 6.48
C THR A 46 -17.35 10.88 5.48
N SER A 47 -16.32 11.65 5.18
CA SER A 47 -16.36 12.66 4.11
C SER A 47 -15.70 12.19 2.80
N ILE A 48 -15.43 10.88 2.67
CA ILE A 48 -14.85 10.35 1.43
C ILE A 48 -15.90 10.36 0.32
N LEU A 49 -15.45 10.66 -0.89
CA LEU A 49 -16.19 10.37 -2.10
C LEU A 49 -15.21 9.77 -3.11
N THR A 50 -15.48 8.56 -3.57
CA THR A 50 -14.65 7.83 -4.53
C THR A 50 -15.37 6.64 -5.15
N TYR A 51 -15.00 6.26 -6.38
CA TYR A 51 -15.47 5.03 -7.02
C TYR A 51 -14.51 3.85 -6.84
N GLU A 52 -13.20 4.09 -6.86
CA GLU A 52 -12.20 3.03 -6.71
C GLU A 52 -11.13 3.39 -5.67
N THR A 53 -10.33 4.44 -5.91
CA THR A 53 -9.19 4.78 -5.04
C THR A 53 -9.64 5.16 -3.65
N ASN A 54 -9.20 4.38 -2.66
CA ASN A 54 -9.32 4.70 -1.26
C ASN A 54 -8.13 4.11 -0.50
N ALA A 55 -7.74 4.76 0.59
CA ALA A 55 -6.85 4.19 1.59
C ALA A 55 -7.17 4.81 2.95
N CYS A 56 -7.09 4.01 4.01
CA CYS A 56 -7.25 4.46 5.39
C CYS A 56 -6.25 3.74 6.28
N ILE A 57 -5.93 4.34 7.42
CA ILE A 57 -5.02 3.73 8.39
C ILE A 57 -5.50 3.99 9.81
N SER A 58 -5.36 2.97 10.65
CA SER A 58 -5.67 3.03 12.08
C SER A 58 -4.40 2.90 12.91
N ASP A 59 -4.44 3.32 14.17
CA ASP A 59 -3.36 3.06 15.12
C ASP A 59 -3.33 1.59 15.56
N SER A 60 -2.36 1.26 16.43
CA SER A 60 -2.15 -0.10 16.93
C SER A 60 -3.29 -0.64 17.80
N ILE A 61 -4.22 0.21 18.24
CA ILE A 61 -5.40 -0.17 19.03
C ILE A 61 -6.71 -0.01 18.24
N GLY A 62 -6.65 0.38 16.98
CA GLY A 62 -7.78 0.39 16.06
C GLY A 62 -8.52 1.73 15.92
N ASN A 63 -7.97 2.84 16.43
CA ASN A 63 -8.56 4.15 16.16
C ASN A 63 -8.16 4.62 14.75
N LEU A 64 -9.13 5.10 13.98
CA LEU A 64 -8.87 5.73 12.70
C LEU A 64 -7.94 6.94 12.89
N LEU A 65 -6.88 7.03 12.08
CA LEU A 65 -5.95 8.17 12.09
C LEU A 65 -6.30 9.18 10.99
N PHE A 66 -6.40 8.68 9.75
CA PHE A 66 -6.79 9.46 8.57
C PHE A 66 -7.12 8.53 7.40
N TYR A 67 -7.71 9.10 6.35
CA TYR A 67 -8.05 8.40 5.12
C TYR A 67 -8.01 9.33 3.92
N THR A 68 -8.01 8.76 2.72
CA THR A 68 -7.84 9.49 1.46
C THR A 68 -8.58 8.81 0.32
N ASN A 69 -9.01 9.61 -0.66
CA ASN A 69 -9.46 9.13 -1.98
C ASN A 69 -8.34 9.26 -3.04
N GLY A 70 -7.11 9.53 -2.61
CA GLY A 70 -5.94 9.82 -3.43
C GLY A 70 -5.80 11.29 -3.84
N GLY A 71 -6.89 12.07 -3.90
CA GLY A 71 -6.86 13.50 -4.23
C GLY A 71 -6.93 14.42 -3.02
N GLN A 72 -7.55 13.94 -1.95
CA GLN A 72 -7.75 14.64 -0.69
C GLN A 72 -7.54 13.71 0.51
N ILE A 73 -7.01 14.24 1.60
CA ILE A 73 -6.80 13.55 2.87
C ILE A 73 -7.71 14.16 3.93
N TRP A 74 -8.46 13.32 4.64
CA TRP A 74 -9.26 13.70 5.80
C TRP A 74 -8.66 13.07 7.06
N ASN A 75 -8.67 13.83 8.16
CA ASN A 75 -8.24 13.33 9.45
C ASN A 75 -9.33 12.46 10.12
N LYS A 76 -9.02 11.94 11.30
CA LYS A 76 -9.93 11.14 12.14
C LYS A 76 -11.25 11.82 12.53
N ASN A 77 -11.35 13.15 12.46
CA ASN A 77 -12.59 13.89 12.71
C ASN A 77 -13.40 14.10 11.42
N HIS A 78 -13.05 13.40 10.33
CA HIS A 78 -13.66 13.53 9.01
C HIS A 78 -13.55 14.92 8.40
N THR A 79 -12.65 15.76 8.90
CA THR A 79 -12.38 17.09 8.31
C THR A 79 -11.17 17.03 7.40
N LEU A 80 -11.16 17.86 6.35
CA LEU A 80 -10.04 17.96 5.44
C LEU A 80 -8.76 18.30 6.23
N MET A 81 -7.73 17.46 6.08
CA MET A 81 -6.45 17.66 6.74
C MET A 81 -5.76 18.91 6.21
N SER A 82 -5.03 19.62 7.08
CA SER A 82 -4.24 20.78 6.68
C SER A 82 -3.27 20.44 5.55
N ASN A 83 -3.33 21.21 4.46
CA ASN A 83 -2.61 20.97 3.20
C ASN A 83 -2.91 19.61 2.53
N GLY A 84 -3.98 18.93 2.93
CA GLY A 84 -4.40 17.63 2.43
C GLY A 84 -5.21 17.65 1.14
N SER A 85 -5.37 18.80 0.47
CA SER A 85 -6.02 18.91 -0.84
C SER A 85 -5.03 19.21 -1.96
N GLY A 86 -5.48 19.04 -3.21
CA GLY A 86 -4.67 19.30 -4.39
C GLY A 86 -3.51 18.33 -4.52
N LEU A 87 -3.74 17.06 -4.15
CA LEU A 87 -2.84 15.98 -4.50
C LEU A 87 -3.02 15.70 -6.00
N ASP A 88 -1.91 15.56 -6.74
CA ASP A 88 -1.86 15.65 -8.21
C ASP A 88 -2.48 14.43 -8.94
N ILE A 89 -3.77 14.20 -8.75
CA ILE A 89 -4.55 13.28 -9.58
C ILE A 89 -5.18 14.12 -10.71
N PRO A 90 -4.78 13.93 -11.98
CA PRO A 90 -5.31 14.74 -13.07
C PRO A 90 -6.80 14.52 -13.26
N GLY A 91 -7.48 15.60 -13.67
CA GLY A 91 -8.92 15.71 -13.78
C GLY A 91 -9.57 14.58 -14.56
N TYR A 92 -10.12 13.63 -13.81
CA TYR A 92 -11.43 13.01 -14.01
C TYR A 92 -11.89 12.63 -12.60
N SER A 93 -12.78 13.45 -12.08
CA SER A 93 -13.54 13.30 -10.84
C SER A 93 -13.57 11.86 -10.30
N LEU A 94 -13.01 11.65 -9.10
CA LEU A 94 -13.15 10.44 -8.29
C LEU A 94 -12.37 9.21 -8.79
N GLY A 95 -11.06 9.17 -8.52
CA GLY A 95 -10.33 7.93 -8.20
C GLY A 95 -10.61 6.69 -9.06
N ASN A 96 -10.58 6.79 -10.40
CA ASN A 96 -10.68 5.61 -11.29
C ASN A 96 -9.31 4.89 -11.42
N VAL A 97 -8.71 4.59 -10.28
CA VAL A 97 -7.50 3.79 -10.19
C VAL A 97 -7.74 2.68 -9.17
N THR A 98 -7.89 1.45 -9.67
CA THR A 98 -8.23 0.27 -8.85
C THR A 98 -7.32 0.04 -7.64
N GLN A 99 -6.06 0.49 -7.67
CA GLN A 99 -5.18 0.59 -6.49
C GLN A 99 -4.35 1.88 -6.56
N GLY A 100 -5.03 3.02 -6.40
CA GLY A 100 -4.47 4.34 -6.61
C GLY A 100 -3.79 5.01 -5.41
N ALA A 101 -3.90 4.47 -4.20
CA ALA A 101 -3.30 5.05 -3.01
C ALA A 101 -2.84 3.96 -2.03
N ILE A 102 -1.69 4.17 -1.39
CA ILE A 102 -1.19 3.34 -0.28
C ILE A 102 -0.62 4.27 0.78
N ILE A 103 -1.01 4.04 2.03
CA ILE A 103 -0.45 4.73 3.21
C ILE A 103 0.62 3.84 3.83
N ILE A 104 1.79 4.40 4.11
CA ILE A 104 2.96 3.68 4.58
C ILE A 104 3.47 4.36 5.85
N PRO A 105 3.44 3.70 7.03
CA PRO A 105 4.08 4.25 8.22
C PRO A 105 5.61 4.28 8.02
N VAL A 106 6.23 5.42 8.30
CA VAL A 106 7.69 5.55 8.21
C VAL A 106 8.33 4.67 9.28
N PRO A 107 9.26 3.78 8.91
CA PRO A 107 9.88 2.91 9.89
C PRO A 107 10.59 3.72 11.00
N LEU A 108 10.44 3.29 12.25
CA LEU A 108 10.96 3.97 13.44
C LEU A 108 10.37 5.37 13.72
N ASN A 109 9.27 5.74 13.05
CA ASN A 109 8.55 6.97 13.35
C ASN A 109 7.03 6.77 13.26
N GLU A 110 6.39 6.59 14.41
CA GLU A 110 4.97 6.22 14.53
C GLU A 110 4.00 7.33 14.07
N ASN A 111 4.49 8.56 13.93
CA ASN A 111 3.66 9.73 13.60
C ASN A 111 3.91 10.28 12.19
N ILE A 112 4.85 9.73 11.44
CA ILE A 112 5.12 10.15 10.05
C ILE A 112 4.68 9.05 9.09
N TYR A 113 3.99 9.45 8.03
CA TYR A 113 3.45 8.56 7.02
C TYR A 113 3.79 9.06 5.63
N TYR A 114 4.13 8.14 4.74
CA TYR A 114 4.10 8.39 3.31
C TYR A 114 2.73 8.02 2.75
N LEU A 115 2.18 8.88 1.91
CA LEU A 115 1.08 8.54 1.01
C LEU A 115 1.64 8.40 -0.39
N ILE A 116 1.68 7.18 -0.92
CA ILE A 116 1.99 6.93 -2.33
C ILE A 116 0.68 6.98 -3.10
N GLN A 117 0.64 7.77 -4.17
CA GLN A 117 -0.57 7.95 -4.96
C GLN A 117 -0.28 7.87 -6.45
N LYS A 118 -1.15 7.18 -7.20
CA LYS A 118 -1.10 7.12 -8.66
C LYS A 118 -1.52 8.48 -9.22
N SER A 119 -0.51 9.28 -9.47
CA SER A 119 -0.54 10.43 -10.34
C SER A 119 0.10 10.06 -11.70
N TYR A 120 0.13 11.01 -12.62
CA TYR A 120 0.81 10.85 -13.91
C TYR A 120 2.10 11.68 -13.86
N PRO A 121 3.24 11.20 -13.31
CA PRO A 121 3.62 9.85 -12.80
C PRO A 121 3.36 9.65 -11.30
N TYR A 122 3.60 8.46 -10.72
CA TYR A 122 3.49 8.20 -9.27
C TYR A 122 4.21 9.26 -8.41
N ASN A 123 3.49 9.80 -7.44
CA ASN A 123 4.00 10.75 -6.47
C ASN A 123 3.84 10.21 -5.04
N TYR A 124 4.62 10.77 -4.12
CA TYR A 124 4.39 10.62 -2.70
C TYR A 124 4.19 11.96 -2.01
N SER A 125 3.53 11.90 -0.86
CA SER A 125 3.35 13.02 0.07
C SER A 125 3.71 12.56 1.48
N VAL A 126 4.14 13.48 2.33
CA VAL A 126 4.55 13.23 3.71
C VAL A 126 3.53 13.84 4.66
N ILE A 127 2.98 13.01 5.53
CA ILE A 127 2.00 13.38 6.55
C ILE A 127 2.66 13.29 7.93
N ASP A 128 2.48 14.33 8.73
CA ASP A 128 2.96 14.38 10.12
C ASP A 128 1.79 14.53 11.09
N LEU A 129 1.54 13.49 11.89
CA LEU A 129 0.50 13.44 12.92
C LEU A 129 0.90 14.11 14.24
N ASN A 130 2.15 14.56 14.42
CA ASN A 130 2.53 15.37 15.59
C ASN A 130 1.91 16.78 15.52
N LEU A 131 1.46 17.20 14.34
CA LEU A 131 0.96 18.54 14.08
C LEU A 131 -0.57 18.62 14.30
N GLU A 132 -1.04 19.84 14.53
CA GLU A 132 -2.47 20.16 14.66
C GLU A 132 -3.19 19.34 15.76
N GLY A 133 -2.51 19.05 16.87
CA GLY A 133 -3.10 18.31 17.99
C GLY A 133 -3.51 16.88 17.63
N SER A 134 -2.66 16.17 16.91
CA SER A 134 -2.93 14.79 16.42
C SER A 134 -4.04 14.68 15.38
N LEU A 135 -4.37 15.80 14.72
CA LEU A 135 -5.19 15.80 13.50
C LEU A 135 -4.33 15.70 12.23
N GLY A 136 -3.05 15.98 12.36
CA GLY A 136 -2.07 15.82 11.29
C GLY A 136 -2.07 16.93 10.25
N LYS A 137 -0.97 16.99 9.51
CA LYS A 137 -0.76 17.93 8.41
C LYS A 137 0.10 17.29 7.33
N VAL A 138 -0.21 17.60 6.07
CA VAL A 138 0.67 17.26 4.94
C VAL A 138 1.82 18.28 4.88
N ILE A 139 3.03 17.83 5.16
CA ILE A 139 4.23 18.68 5.25
C ILE A 139 4.99 18.78 3.92
N GLU A 140 4.89 17.74 3.09
CA GLU A 140 5.40 17.71 1.72
C GLU A 140 4.37 17.00 0.84
N LYS A 141 4.17 17.43 -0.40
CA LYS A 141 3.20 16.79 -1.29
C LYS A 141 3.63 16.75 -2.74
N ASN A 142 3.10 15.78 -3.47
CA ASN A 142 3.30 15.60 -4.90
C ASN A 142 4.78 15.48 -5.32
N ILE A 143 5.61 14.86 -4.48
CA ILE A 143 7.00 14.59 -4.84
C ILE A 143 7.03 13.37 -5.74
N GLN A 144 7.62 13.52 -6.93
CA GLN A 144 7.74 12.42 -7.88
C GLN A 144 8.54 11.26 -7.28
N LEU A 145 7.97 10.05 -7.31
CA LEU A 145 8.55 8.86 -6.69
C LEU A 145 9.92 8.49 -7.29
N GLN A 146 10.08 8.71 -8.59
CA GLN A 146 11.34 8.49 -9.30
C GLN A 146 11.41 9.40 -10.52
N SER A 147 12.53 10.13 -10.65
CA SER A 147 12.78 10.99 -11.81
C SER A 147 12.91 10.17 -13.09
N GLY A 148 12.43 10.75 -14.20
CA GLY A 148 12.48 10.12 -15.53
C GLY A 148 11.39 9.08 -15.78
N PHE A 149 10.50 8.83 -14.82
CA PHE A 149 9.36 7.95 -15.01
C PHE A 149 8.40 8.47 -16.07
N ASN A 150 8.03 7.59 -16.99
CA ASN A 150 6.95 7.88 -17.93
C ASN A 150 5.60 7.82 -17.19
N PRO A 151 4.78 8.87 -17.25
CA PRO A 151 3.51 8.89 -16.54
C PRO A 151 2.48 7.86 -17.05
N TYR A 152 2.61 7.40 -18.28
CA TYR A 152 1.59 6.60 -18.98
C TYR A 152 1.86 5.09 -18.96
N ASN A 153 3.04 4.66 -18.53
CA ASN A 153 3.42 3.25 -18.59
C ASN A 153 3.28 2.53 -17.25
N GLN A 154 2.81 3.21 -16.21
CA GLN A 154 2.67 2.66 -14.86
C GLN A 154 1.28 2.03 -14.70
N SER A 155 1.24 0.79 -14.22
CA SER A 155 -0.02 0.11 -13.89
C SER A 155 -0.70 0.75 -12.67
N GLN A 156 -1.94 0.34 -12.42
CA GLN A 156 -2.74 0.77 -11.28
C GLN A 156 -2.66 -0.20 -10.09
N LYS A 157 -1.66 -1.12 -10.04
CA LYS A 157 -1.62 -2.29 -9.13
C LYS A 157 -0.42 -2.25 -8.17
N MET A 158 -0.35 -1.23 -7.30
CA MET A 158 0.73 -1.12 -6.30
C MET A 158 0.58 -2.15 -5.19
N ASN A 159 1.66 -2.69 -4.64
CA ASN A 159 1.63 -3.56 -3.47
C ASN A 159 2.70 -3.13 -2.47
N LEU A 160 2.38 -3.24 -1.19
CA LEU A 160 3.28 -2.96 -0.09
C LEU A 160 3.52 -4.23 0.71
N ILE A 161 4.78 -4.59 0.90
CA ILE A 161 5.19 -5.83 1.54
C ILE A 161 6.20 -5.47 2.63
N LYS A 162 6.08 -6.09 3.81
CA LYS A 162 7.07 -5.88 4.88
C LYS A 162 8.41 -6.47 4.47
N HIS A 163 9.51 -5.73 4.64
CA HIS A 163 10.84 -6.27 4.41
C HIS A 163 11.15 -7.36 5.44
N GLY A 164 11.91 -8.39 5.05
CA GLY A 164 12.33 -9.48 5.94
C GLY A 164 13.16 -9.06 7.17
N ASN A 165 13.53 -7.78 7.27
CA ASN A 165 14.21 -7.24 8.45
C ASN A 165 13.23 -6.79 9.55
N GLY A 166 11.91 -6.91 9.31
CA GLY A 166 10.85 -6.55 10.25
C GLY A 166 10.63 -5.05 10.43
N ARG A 167 11.42 -4.19 9.77
CA ARG A 167 11.39 -2.72 9.92
C ARG A 167 10.93 -2.02 8.66
N ASP A 168 11.60 -2.29 7.54
CA ASP A 168 11.46 -1.56 6.29
C ASP A 168 10.31 -2.12 5.44
N TRP A 169 10.02 -1.48 4.31
CA TRP A 169 8.99 -1.91 3.37
C TRP A 169 9.53 -2.05 1.95
N TRP A 170 8.97 -3.02 1.23
CA TRP A 170 9.05 -3.14 -0.22
C TRP A 170 7.79 -2.57 -0.84
N LEU A 171 7.93 -1.56 -1.69
CA LEU A 171 6.86 -1.08 -2.56
C LEU A 171 7.08 -1.64 -3.97
N VAL A 172 6.06 -2.31 -4.50
CA VAL A 172 6.12 -2.99 -5.79
C VAL A 172 5.01 -2.47 -6.69
N PHE A 173 5.31 -2.17 -7.94
CA PHE A 173 4.25 -2.00 -8.93
C PHE A 173 4.73 -2.36 -10.35
N PRO A 174 3.81 -2.90 -11.17
CA PRO A 174 4.12 -3.22 -12.55
C PRO A 174 4.01 -2.01 -13.48
N ALA A 175 4.70 -2.09 -14.61
CA ALA A 175 4.67 -1.12 -15.69
C ALA A 175 4.77 -1.80 -17.06
N TYR A 176 4.27 -1.10 -18.08
CA TYR A 176 4.27 -1.49 -19.47
C TYR A 176 5.51 -0.94 -20.20
N PRO A 177 6.00 -1.61 -21.26
CA PRO A 177 7.01 -1.05 -22.14
C PRO A 177 6.48 0.20 -22.86
N LEU A 178 7.38 1.12 -23.16
CA LEU A 178 7.04 2.39 -23.83
C LEU A 178 6.68 2.23 -25.31
N ASP A 179 7.15 1.15 -25.94
CA ASP A 179 7.09 0.98 -27.40
C ASP A 179 5.77 0.36 -27.89
N GLY A 180 4.72 0.39 -27.06
CA GLY A 180 3.43 -0.25 -27.37
C GLY A 180 3.47 -1.78 -27.36
N GLY A 181 4.63 -2.37 -27.04
CA GLY A 181 4.84 -3.80 -26.89
C GLY A 181 4.26 -4.32 -25.58
N ALA A 182 2.94 -4.30 -25.44
CA ALA A 182 2.33 -5.43 -24.75
C ALA A 182 2.76 -6.69 -25.51
N ASP A 183 3.01 -7.79 -24.82
CA ASP A 183 3.35 -9.12 -25.37
C ASP A 183 2.26 -9.73 -26.30
N GLY A 184 1.37 -8.91 -26.87
CA GLY A 184 0.16 -9.33 -27.56
C GLY A 184 -1.01 -9.65 -26.61
N PHE A 185 -0.76 -9.74 -25.29
CA PHE A 185 -1.75 -10.11 -24.28
C PHE A 185 -2.06 -9.00 -23.26
N GLY A 186 -1.37 -7.86 -23.36
CA GLY A 186 -1.62 -6.71 -22.47
C GLY A 186 -0.92 -6.80 -21.12
N ASN A 187 0.12 -7.64 -20.97
CA ASN A 187 0.79 -7.80 -19.68
C ASN A 187 1.89 -6.75 -19.42
N PRO A 188 2.05 -6.27 -18.18
CA PRO A 188 3.20 -5.46 -17.81
C PRO A 188 4.47 -6.32 -17.84
N LEU A 189 5.53 -5.79 -18.44
CA LEU A 189 6.82 -6.49 -18.62
C LEU A 189 7.91 -5.93 -17.70
N ILE A 190 7.60 -4.92 -16.90
CA ILE A 190 8.53 -4.29 -15.97
C ILE A 190 7.91 -4.29 -14.58
N ILE A 191 8.66 -4.73 -13.57
CA ILE A 191 8.30 -4.58 -12.16
C ILE A 191 9.30 -3.66 -11.49
N TYR A 192 8.82 -2.57 -10.91
CA TYR A 192 9.63 -1.70 -10.07
C TYR A 192 9.55 -2.15 -8.62
N LEU A 193 10.71 -2.30 -7.98
CA LEU A 193 10.85 -2.62 -6.57
C LEU A 193 11.56 -1.48 -5.84
N PHE A 194 10.86 -0.83 -4.92
CA PHE A 194 11.36 0.26 -4.09
C PHE A 194 11.58 -0.19 -2.65
N LEU A 195 12.72 0.18 -2.06
CA LEU A 195 12.96 0.06 -0.62
C LEU A 195 12.53 1.35 0.07
N ILE A 196 11.74 1.20 1.14
CA ILE A 196 11.33 2.30 2.01
C ILE A 196 11.89 2.04 3.40
N ASN A 197 12.80 2.90 3.85
CA ASN A 197 13.45 2.84 5.16
C ASN A 197 13.13 4.12 5.96
N PRO A 198 13.64 4.29 7.20
CA PRO A 198 13.37 5.49 8.01
C PRO A 198 13.76 6.83 7.38
N TYR A 199 14.61 6.83 6.36
CA TYR A 199 15.27 8.01 5.82
C TYR A 199 14.86 8.31 4.37
N THR A 200 14.56 7.29 3.58
CA THR A 200 14.36 7.43 2.13
C THR A 200 13.37 6.44 1.54
N ILE A 201 12.82 6.83 0.38
CA ILE A 201 12.20 5.93 -0.60
C ILE A 201 13.16 5.84 -1.79
N GLN A 202 13.63 4.65 -2.13
CA GLN A 202 14.61 4.46 -3.19
C GLN A 202 14.25 3.29 -4.09
N LEU A 203 14.39 3.49 -5.40
CA LEU A 203 14.33 2.39 -6.35
C LEU A 203 15.49 1.43 -6.07
N ASN A 204 15.16 0.20 -5.69
CA ASN A 204 16.15 -0.83 -5.41
C ASN A 204 16.55 -1.56 -6.69
N THR A 205 15.57 -2.02 -7.47
CA THR A 205 15.81 -2.71 -8.74
C THR A 205 14.57 -2.70 -9.64
N THR A 206 14.77 -3.07 -10.91
CA THR A 206 13.72 -3.32 -11.89
C THR A 206 13.87 -4.73 -12.45
N PHE A 207 12.77 -5.46 -12.53
CA PHE A 207 12.73 -6.76 -13.20
C PHE A 207 12.06 -6.59 -14.56
N GLU A 208 12.70 -7.08 -15.62
CA GLU A 208 12.16 -7.08 -16.97
C GLU A 208 11.90 -8.52 -17.43
N GLY A 209 10.71 -8.81 -17.94
CA GLY A 209 10.37 -10.12 -18.49
C GLY A 209 8.89 -10.51 -18.36
N VAL A 210 8.51 -11.56 -19.09
CA VAL A 210 7.20 -12.22 -18.94
C VAL A 210 7.29 -13.16 -17.72
N ILE A 211 6.40 -12.98 -16.74
CA ILE A 211 6.25 -13.94 -15.64
C ILE A 211 5.46 -15.13 -16.19
N TYR A 212 6.09 -16.31 -16.23
CA TYR A 212 5.44 -17.57 -16.58
C TYR A 212 5.12 -18.35 -15.31
N GLU A 213 3.95 -18.99 -15.26
CA GLU A 213 3.66 -20.03 -14.28
C GLU A 213 4.05 -21.37 -14.91
N GLU A 214 4.83 -22.17 -14.20
CA GLU A 214 5.19 -23.51 -14.64
C GLU A 214 4.16 -24.50 -14.07
N GLN A 215 3.04 -24.68 -14.77
CA GLN A 215 2.12 -25.78 -14.49
C GLN A 215 2.32 -26.90 -15.51
N ASN A 216 2.72 -28.08 -15.02
CA ASN A 216 2.74 -29.34 -15.77
C ASN A 216 3.39 -29.21 -17.17
N SER A 217 4.59 -28.62 -17.25
CA SER A 217 5.39 -28.49 -18.49
C SER A 217 4.74 -27.68 -19.62
N ILE A 218 3.73 -26.86 -19.32
CA ILE A 218 3.16 -25.86 -20.22
C ILE A 218 3.49 -24.47 -19.68
N THR A 219 4.23 -23.68 -20.45
CA THR A 219 4.50 -22.27 -20.13
C THR A 219 3.34 -21.42 -20.64
N THR A 220 2.47 -20.96 -19.75
CA THR A 220 1.43 -19.97 -20.08
C THR A 220 1.79 -18.60 -19.50
N PRO A 221 1.65 -17.49 -20.25
CA PRO A 221 1.79 -16.15 -19.71
C PRO A 221 0.81 -15.96 -18.54
N VAL A 222 1.30 -15.51 -17.39
CA VAL A 222 0.43 -15.24 -16.24
C VAL A 222 -0.19 -13.87 -16.41
N ASN A 223 -1.52 -13.80 -16.36
CA ASN A 223 -2.20 -12.53 -16.14
C ASN A 223 -1.92 -12.12 -14.69
N VAL A 224 -0.93 -11.25 -14.49
CA VAL A 224 -0.39 -10.92 -13.17
C VAL A 224 -1.37 -10.02 -12.43
N ASN A 225 -2.41 -10.62 -11.83
CA ASN A 225 -3.20 -9.96 -10.80
C ASN A 225 -2.31 -9.75 -9.56
N SER A 226 -2.51 -8.63 -8.86
CA SER A 226 -1.67 -8.16 -7.74
C SER A 226 -1.38 -9.23 -6.69
N LEU A 227 -2.36 -10.09 -6.38
CA LEU A 227 -2.25 -11.20 -5.43
C LEU A 227 -1.17 -12.24 -5.81
N TRP A 228 -1.04 -12.59 -7.09
CA TRP A 228 -0.07 -13.59 -7.56
C TRP A 228 1.36 -13.03 -7.60
N MET A 229 1.48 -11.73 -7.89
CA MET A 229 2.76 -11.03 -7.88
C MET A 229 3.38 -11.02 -6.48
N VAL A 230 2.56 -10.72 -5.46
CA VAL A 230 2.97 -10.75 -4.05
C VAL A 230 3.51 -12.14 -3.67
N GLN A 231 2.79 -13.20 -4.05
CA GLN A 231 3.18 -14.56 -3.70
C GLN A 231 4.50 -15.00 -4.36
N CYS A 232 4.75 -14.69 -5.64
CA CYS A 232 6.04 -15.01 -6.28
C CYS A 232 7.21 -14.17 -5.72
N LEU A 233 6.97 -12.89 -5.40
CA LEU A 233 7.98 -12.00 -4.82
C LEU A 233 8.32 -12.39 -3.38
N GLU A 234 7.34 -12.79 -2.57
CA GLU A 234 7.57 -13.27 -1.19
C GLU A 234 8.54 -14.45 -1.15
N TRP A 235 8.42 -15.40 -2.08
CA TRP A 235 9.34 -16.54 -2.18
C TRP A 235 10.76 -16.12 -2.57
N HIS A 236 10.92 -15.17 -3.50
CA HIS A 236 12.23 -14.67 -3.91
C HIS A 236 12.89 -13.83 -2.80
N MET A 237 12.11 -12.97 -2.13
CA MET A 237 12.59 -12.09 -1.06
C MET A 237 12.89 -12.85 0.25
N ALA A 238 12.24 -13.98 0.51
CA ALA A 238 12.55 -14.85 1.65
C ALA A 238 13.84 -15.68 1.44
N SER A 239 14.38 -15.72 0.22
CA SER A 239 15.59 -16.47 -0.12
C SER A 239 16.89 -15.64 -0.09
N GLN A 240 16.78 -14.33 0.18
CA GLN A 240 17.91 -13.42 0.39
C GLN A 240 18.01 -13.00 1.86
#